data_AF-A0AAW0YNH2-F1
#
_entry.id   AF-A0AAW0YNH2-F1
#
_cell.length_a   1.000
_cell.length_b   1.000
_cell.length_c   1.000
_cell.angle_alpha   90.00
_cell.angle_beta   90.00
_cell.angle_gamma   90.00
#
_symmetry.space_group_name_H-M   'P 1'
#
loop_
_entity.id
_entity.type
_entity.pdbx_description
1 polymer ?
#
loop_
_entity_poly.entity_id
_entity_poly.type
_entity_poly.pdbx_seq_one_letter_code
_entity_poly.pdbx_strand_id
1 'polypeptide(L)'
;MTEHNGPAHTTVYADKHQHQHQHDGNGGAHDEHENRQLGGYKATIHNPNTSTEAKEHAAEILAEHGVKTDYPTHQSKEAQQHEHHVIGGYKATLHNPNVSDEAKQHAKEVLKEHGFE
;
A
#
# COMPACT_ATOMS: atom_id res chain seq x y z
N MET A 1 42.27 52.77 -45.59
CA MET A 1 41.04 52.11 -46.06
C MET A 1 40.30 51.62 -44.83
N THR A 2 39.19 52.28 -44.53
CA THR A 2 38.36 52.01 -43.36
C THR A 2 37.38 50.92 -43.75
N GLU A 3 37.45 49.75 -43.12
CA GLU A 3 36.39 48.75 -43.22
C GLU A 3 35.88 48.46 -41.81
N HIS A 4 34.72 49.06 -41.55
CA HIS A 4 33.79 48.64 -40.52
C HIS A 4 33.27 47.25 -40.91
N ASN A 5 33.41 46.27 -40.02
CA ASN A 5 32.56 45.09 -40.05
C ASN A 5 32.13 44.77 -38.62
N GLY A 6 30.81 44.74 -38.42
CA GLY A 6 30.14 44.84 -37.12
C GLY A 6 30.28 43.61 -36.24
N PRO A 7 29.80 43.69 -34.98
CA PRO A 7 29.91 42.60 -34.02
C PRO A 7 29.05 41.42 -34.47
N ALA A 8 29.68 40.25 -34.56
CA ALA A 8 29.01 38.98 -34.74
C ALA A 8 28.02 38.75 -33.58
N HIS A 9 26.76 38.54 -33.94
CA HIS A 9 25.70 38.08 -33.06
C HIS A 9 26.04 36.67 -32.57
N THR A 10 26.74 36.56 -31.44
CA THR A 10 26.90 35.29 -30.71
C THR A 10 25.57 34.97 -30.06
N THR A 11 24.77 34.19 -30.78
CA THR A 11 23.60 33.53 -30.20
C THR A 11 24.10 32.54 -29.16
N VAL A 12 23.87 32.86 -27.89
CA VAL A 12 24.04 31.94 -26.76
C VAL A 12 22.87 30.95 -26.83
N TYR A 13 22.98 29.93 -27.68
CA TYR A 13 22.08 28.77 -27.58
C TYR A 13 22.64 27.88 -26.50
N ALA A 14 21.90 27.87 -25.38
CA ALA A 14 22.15 27.08 -24.17
C ALA A 14 22.50 25.63 -24.53
N ASP A 15 23.76 25.29 -24.27
CA ASP A 15 24.26 23.93 -24.28
C ASP A 15 23.54 23.17 -23.16
N LYS A 16 22.66 22.28 -23.61
CA LYS A 16 22.29 21.00 -23.02
C LYS A 16 22.31 20.95 -21.50
N HIS A 17 21.12 20.76 -20.94
CA HIS A 17 20.87 20.17 -19.63
C HIS A 17 21.79 18.97 -19.38
N GLN A 18 22.98 19.22 -18.84
CA GLN A 18 23.73 18.24 -18.09
C GLN A 18 23.13 18.28 -16.69
N HIS A 19 22.07 17.50 -16.48
CA HIS A 19 21.77 16.99 -15.15
C HIS A 19 22.94 16.07 -14.76
N GLN A 20 24.03 16.68 -14.28
CA GLN A 20 25.04 15.97 -13.51
C GLN A 20 24.39 15.66 -12.16
N HIS A 21 23.67 14.55 -12.09
CA HIS A 21 23.42 13.86 -10.83
C HIS A 21 24.77 13.27 -10.39
N GLN A 22 25.59 14.10 -9.76
CA GLN A 22 26.74 13.68 -8.98
C GLN A 22 26.18 12.95 -7.74
N HIS A 23 26.06 11.63 -7.83
CA HIS A 23 25.94 10.76 -6.65
C HIS A 23 27.33 10.20 -6.37
N ASP A 24 28.17 11.05 -5.79
CA ASP A 24 29.43 10.64 -5.19
C ASP A 24 29.14 9.89 -3.87
N GLY A 25 29.69 8.67 -3.77
CA GLY A 25 30.06 8.09 -2.48
C GLY A 25 29.15 6.98 -1.95
N ASN A 26 29.42 5.74 -2.37
CA ASN A 26 29.57 4.55 -1.51
C ASN A 26 28.45 4.17 -0.49
N GLY A 27 27.26 4.78 -0.57
CA GLY A 27 26.09 4.43 0.26
C GLY A 27 24.79 4.18 -0.53
N GLY A 28 24.69 4.64 -1.79
CA GLY A 28 23.44 4.61 -2.56
C GLY A 28 23.07 3.27 -3.21
N ALA A 29 24.01 2.33 -3.34
CA ALA A 29 23.73 1.05 -4.01
C ALA A 29 22.79 0.14 -3.19
N HIS A 30 22.86 0.23 -1.85
CA HIS A 30 22.01 -0.56 -0.96
C HIS A 30 20.56 -0.05 -1.00
N ASP A 31 20.39 1.28 -0.91
CA ASP A 31 19.07 1.93 -0.89
C ASP A 31 18.37 1.83 -2.25
N GLU A 32 19.09 1.92 -3.37
CA GLU A 32 18.50 1.75 -4.71
C GLU A 32 17.99 0.33 -4.95
N HIS A 33 18.75 -0.67 -4.50
CA HIS A 33 18.37 -2.07 -4.61
C HIS A 33 17.13 -2.37 -3.76
N GLU A 34 17.07 -1.83 -2.54
CA GLU A 34 15.91 -1.93 -1.66
C GLU A 34 14.68 -1.24 -2.27
N ASN A 35 14.81 0.00 -2.73
CA ASN A 35 13.73 0.73 -3.39
C ASN A 35 13.17 -0.02 -4.61
N ARG A 36 14.05 -0.66 -5.40
CA ARG A 36 13.63 -1.49 -6.54
C ARG A 36 12.87 -2.74 -6.08
N GLN A 37 13.33 -3.41 -5.02
CA GLN A 37 12.63 -4.55 -4.44
C GLN A 37 11.25 -4.17 -3.90
N LEU A 38 11.16 -3.10 -3.10
CA LEU A 38 9.88 -2.58 -2.57
C LEU A 38 8.94 -2.15 -3.70
N GLY A 39 9.48 -1.57 -4.79
CA GLY A 39 8.71 -1.29 -6.01
C GLY A 39 8.11 -2.56 -6.63
N GLY A 40 8.89 -3.65 -6.68
CA GLY A 40 8.44 -4.97 -7.14
C GLY A 40 7.32 -5.55 -6.27
N TYR A 41 7.46 -5.50 -4.94
CA TYR A 41 6.42 -5.94 -4.02
C TYR A 41 5.13 -5.12 -4.18
N LYS A 42 5.21 -3.79 -4.37
CA LYS A 42 4.03 -2.97 -4.69
C LYS A 42 3.36 -3.40 -5.99
N ALA A 43 4.13 -3.73 -7.03
CA ALA A 43 3.57 -4.23 -8.28
C ALA A 43 2.84 -5.56 -8.07
N THR A 44 3.40 -6.46 -7.24
CA THR A 44 2.75 -7.73 -6.86
C THR A 44 1.40 -7.50 -6.19
N ILE A 45 1.30 -6.54 -5.28
CA ILE A 45 0.04 -6.16 -4.61
C ILE A 45 -1.04 -5.75 -5.61
N HIS A 46 -0.71 -4.88 -6.55
CA HIS A 46 -1.68 -4.30 -7.49
C HIS A 46 -1.99 -5.21 -8.69
N ASN A 47 -1.16 -6.20 -8.97
CA ASN A 47 -1.40 -7.12 -10.09
C ASN A 47 -2.61 -8.01 -9.78
N PRO A 48 -3.69 -8.01 -10.58
CA PRO A 48 -4.83 -8.90 -10.34
C PRO A 48 -4.50 -10.37 -10.58
N ASN A 49 -3.44 -10.67 -11.36
CA ASN A 49 -3.05 -12.02 -11.74
C ASN A 49 -2.06 -12.68 -10.76
N THR A 50 -1.65 -11.99 -9.70
CA THR A 50 -0.81 -12.58 -8.64
C THR A 50 -1.68 -13.29 -7.61
N SER A 51 -1.13 -14.36 -7.03
CA SER A 51 -1.84 -15.14 -6.01
C SER A 51 -2.03 -14.34 -4.73
N THR A 52 -3.06 -14.71 -3.96
CA THR A 52 -3.35 -14.10 -2.66
C THR A 52 -2.16 -14.20 -1.71
N GLU A 53 -1.52 -15.37 -1.64
CA GLU A 53 -0.34 -15.64 -0.81
C GLU A 53 0.86 -14.76 -1.21
N ALA A 54 1.11 -14.58 -2.51
CA ALA A 54 2.20 -13.71 -2.98
C ALA A 54 1.95 -12.24 -2.62
N LYS A 55 0.69 -11.80 -2.69
CA LYS A 55 0.30 -10.44 -2.25
C LYS A 55 0.45 -10.28 -0.75
N GLU A 56 0.07 -11.28 0.03
CA GLU A 56 0.20 -11.21 1.48
C GLU A 56 1.66 -11.11 1.92
N HIS A 57 2.53 -11.95 1.37
CA HIS A 57 3.98 -11.85 1.60
C HIS A 57 4.53 -10.49 1.15
N ALA A 58 4.11 -9.99 -0.02
CA ALA A 58 4.52 -8.66 -0.48
C ALA A 58 4.08 -7.54 0.47
N ALA A 59 2.88 -7.63 1.04
CA ALA A 59 2.37 -6.65 2.00
C ALA A 59 3.16 -6.68 3.31
N GLU A 60 3.55 -7.87 3.79
CA GLU A 60 4.37 -8.03 4.99
C GLU A 60 5.75 -7.37 4.83
N ILE A 61 6.46 -7.68 3.73
CA ILE A 61 7.77 -7.07 3.44
C ILE A 61 7.65 -5.55 3.31
N LEU A 62 6.61 -5.04 2.66
CA LEU A 62 6.38 -3.60 2.56
C LEU A 62 6.12 -2.95 3.93
N ALA A 63 5.34 -3.60 4.78
CA ALA A 63 5.07 -3.11 6.13
C ALA A 63 6.33 -3.10 7.02
N GLU A 64 7.19 -4.12 6.92
CA GLU A 64 8.48 -4.18 7.61
C GLU A 64 9.39 -2.99 7.25
N HIS A 65 9.34 -2.56 5.99
CA HIS A 65 10.09 -1.40 5.49
C HIS A 65 9.33 -0.07 5.64
N GLY A 66 8.25 -0.04 6.45
CA GLY A 66 7.47 1.17 6.73
C GLY A 66 6.65 1.69 5.55
N VAL A 67 6.50 0.90 4.49
CA VAL A 67 5.75 1.27 3.29
C VAL A 67 4.28 0.88 3.46
N LYS A 68 3.43 1.90 3.63
CA LYS A 68 1.98 1.70 3.73
C LYS A 68 1.39 1.31 2.38
N THR A 69 0.60 0.24 2.35
CA THR A 69 -0.19 -0.17 1.19
C THR A 69 -1.67 -0.26 1.56
N ASP A 70 -2.54 -0.13 0.57
CA ASP A 70 -3.99 -0.30 0.75
C ASP A 70 -4.40 -1.80 0.81
N TYR A 71 -3.42 -2.71 0.70
CA TYR A 71 -3.71 -4.14 0.70
C TYR A 71 -3.92 -4.63 2.12
N PRO A 72 -5.03 -5.34 2.41
CA PRO A 72 -5.25 -5.90 3.72
C PRO A 72 -4.17 -6.94 4.02
N THR A 73 -3.33 -6.65 5.00
CA THR A 73 -2.36 -7.58 5.58
C THR A 73 -3.08 -8.77 6.22
N HIS A 74 -2.39 -9.89 6.45
CA HIS A 74 -2.96 -11.04 7.15
C HIS A 74 -3.66 -10.66 8.44
N GLN A 75 -3.06 -9.80 9.27
CA GLN A 75 -3.69 -9.36 10.53
C GLN A 75 -5.04 -8.68 10.28
N SER A 76 -5.14 -7.84 9.26
CA SER A 76 -6.41 -7.17 8.92
C SER A 76 -7.44 -8.11 8.28
N LYS A 77 -6.98 -9.12 7.52
CA LYS A 77 -7.84 -10.17 6.95
C LYS A 77 -8.36 -11.13 8.01
N GLU A 78 -7.50 -11.59 8.90
CA GLU A 78 -7.86 -12.44 10.04
C GLU A 78 -8.81 -11.69 10.97
N ALA A 79 -8.57 -10.41 11.24
CA ALA A 79 -9.51 -9.57 11.98
C ALA A 79 -10.87 -9.49 11.29
N GLN A 80 -10.93 -9.24 9.97
CA GLN A 80 -12.18 -9.21 9.21
C GLN A 80 -12.89 -10.57 9.20
N GLN A 81 -12.16 -11.68 9.04
CA GLN A 81 -12.73 -13.02 9.10
C GLN A 81 -13.24 -13.35 10.50
N HIS A 82 -12.47 -13.01 11.53
CA HIS A 82 -12.87 -13.19 12.92
C HIS A 82 -14.16 -12.43 13.21
N GLU A 83 -14.23 -11.16 12.81
CA GLU A 83 -15.43 -10.35 12.95
C GLU A 83 -16.62 -10.98 12.21
N HIS A 84 -16.45 -11.44 10.97
CA HIS A 84 -17.52 -12.10 10.23
C HIS A 84 -18.03 -13.38 10.93
N HIS A 85 -17.13 -14.19 11.49
CA HIS A 85 -17.53 -15.38 12.25
C HIS A 85 -18.25 -15.03 13.56
N VAL A 86 -17.79 -14.00 14.27
CA VAL A 86 -18.42 -13.50 15.50
C VAL A 86 -19.84 -13.02 15.21
N ILE A 87 -20.02 -12.19 14.18
CA ILE A 87 -21.33 -11.72 13.72
C ILE A 87 -22.24 -12.88 13.30
N GLY A 88 -21.70 -13.86 12.57
CA GLY A 88 -22.43 -15.08 12.22
C GLY A 88 -22.92 -15.86 13.46
N GLY A 89 -22.07 -15.97 14.48
CA GLY A 89 -22.41 -16.62 15.75
C GLY A 89 -23.55 -15.92 16.48
N TYR A 90 -23.50 -14.59 16.60
CA TYR A 90 -24.59 -13.83 17.23
C TYR A 90 -25.90 -13.91 16.47
N LYS A 91 -25.86 -13.89 15.13
CA LYS A 91 -27.05 -14.14 14.30
C LYS A 91 -27.64 -15.53 14.56
N ALA A 92 -26.80 -16.56 14.69
CA ALA A 92 -27.25 -17.89 15.02
C ALA A 92 -27.91 -17.96 16.41
N THR A 93 -27.36 -17.24 17.41
CA THR A 93 -27.97 -17.11 18.74
C THR A 93 -29.39 -16.55 18.66
N LEU A 94 -29.64 -15.53 17.84
CA LEU A 94 -30.99 -14.96 17.70
C LEU A 94 -32.02 -15.97 17.17
N HIS A 95 -31.60 -16.88 16.29
CA HIS A 95 -32.48 -17.88 15.70
C HIS A 95 -32.59 -19.18 16.51
N ASN A 96 -31.69 -19.41 17.47
CA ASN A 96 -31.70 -20.63 18.26
C ASN A 96 -32.82 -20.59 19.32
N PRO A 97 -33.80 -21.52 19.29
CA PRO A 97 -34.89 -21.54 20.26
C PRO A 97 -34.42 -21.97 21.67
N ASN A 98 -33.25 -22.60 21.79
CA ASN A 98 -32.71 -23.12 23.06
C ASN A 98 -31.82 -22.12 23.82
N VAL A 99 -31.62 -20.91 23.30
CA VAL A 99 -30.89 -19.86 24.03
C VAL A 99 -31.86 -18.98 24.82
N SER A 100 -31.39 -18.44 25.95
CA SER A 100 -32.20 -17.57 26.80
C SER A 100 -32.49 -16.22 26.14
N ASP A 101 -33.56 -15.56 26.59
CA ASP A 101 -33.94 -14.25 26.07
C ASP A 101 -32.88 -13.18 26.37
N GLU A 102 -32.20 -13.26 27.52
CA GLU A 102 -31.07 -12.39 27.88
C GLU A 102 -29.90 -12.56 26.91
N ALA A 103 -29.57 -13.81 26.52
CA ALA A 103 -28.52 -14.06 25.55
C ALA A 103 -28.88 -13.54 24.14
N LYS A 104 -30.16 -13.61 23.76
CA LYS A 104 -30.65 -13.03 22.50
C LYS A 104 -30.60 -11.51 22.53
N GLN A 105 -30.97 -10.87 23.65
CA GLN A 105 -30.86 -9.42 23.80
C GLN A 105 -29.42 -8.96 23.64
N HIS A 106 -28.48 -9.59 24.34
CA HIS A 106 -27.06 -9.29 24.21
C HIS A 106 -26.56 -9.50 22.77
N ALA A 107 -26.93 -10.61 22.12
CA ALA A 107 -26.57 -10.85 20.72
C ALA A 107 -27.11 -9.76 19.77
N LYS A 108 -28.31 -9.23 20.03
CA LYS A 108 -28.90 -8.15 19.25
C LYS A 108 -28.17 -6.82 19.45
N GLU A 109 -27.75 -6.52 20.67
CA GLU A 109 -26.96 -5.32 20.98
C GLU A 109 -25.61 -5.34 20.25
N VAL A 110 -24.88 -6.45 20.33
CA VAL A 110 -23.59 -6.59 19.63
C VAL A 110 -23.77 -6.46 18.11
N LEU A 111 -24.78 -7.10 17.52
CA LEU A 111 -25.04 -6.96 16.09
C LEU A 111 -25.30 -5.51 15.68
N LYS A 112 -26.06 -4.77 16.49
CA LYS A 112 -26.34 -3.35 16.26
C LYS A 112 -25.08 -2.48 16.35
N GLU A 113 -24.20 -2.73 17.31
CA GLU A 113 -22.90 -2.03 17.43
C GLU A 113 -22.03 -2.22 16.18
N HIS A 114 -22.08 -3.41 15.58
CA HIS A 114 -21.39 -3.73 14.34
C HIS A 114 -22.16 -3.34 13.07
N GLY A 115 -23.28 -2.62 13.18
CA GLY A 115 -24.05 -2.11 12.02
C GLY A 115 -24.95 -3.14 11.34
N PHE A 116 -25.27 -4.26 12.01
CA PHE A 116 -26.21 -5.27 11.56
C PHE A 116 -27.53 -5.14 12.37
N GLU A 117 -28.63 -4.78 11.72
CA GLU A 117 -29.99 -4.71 12.32
C GLU A 117 -30.89 -5.87 11.91
#